data_AF-A0A0P9T4M1-F1
#
_entry.id   AF-A0A0P9T4M1-F1
#
_cell.length_a   1.000
_cell.length_b   1.000
_cell.length_c   1.000
_cell.angle_alpha   90.00
_cell.angle_beta   90.00
_cell.angle_gamma   90.00
#
_symmetry.space_group_name_H-M   'P 1'
#
loop_
_entity.id
_entity.type
_entity.pdbx_description
1 polymer ?
#
loop_
_entity_poly.entity_id
_entity_poly.type
_entity_poly.pdbx_seq_one_letter_code
_entity_poly.pdbx_strand_id
1 'polypeptide(L)'
;MLRFLRFATVIGGLCLSASALATTVDSATYGYPLTNPFEATIATTPPDLRPDLPDDEDIDQDVYTLNLHPEREFTLPDNFWAVKKLHYRLAKQDHAAPLIFLIAGTGAPYNSTINEFLKKLYYGAGYHVVQLSSPTSYDFMSSASRFATPGVSTDDAEDIYRVMQAIRAQQAQLPVTDYYLTGYSLGALNAAFVSKLDETRRSFNFKKVLLLNPPVNLYTSISNLDKLVQTNVKGINNTTTFYELVLAKLTRYFRQKGYIDLNDALLFDFQQSKQHLTNEQMAMLIGTSFRFSSADIAFTSDLINRRGLITPPKFPISEGTSLTPFLKRALQCDFDCYLTEQVIPMWRARTDGGSLLQLVDQVSLYALKDYLHSNTKIAVMHNADDVILGSGDLGFLRKTFGDRLTVYPYGGHCGNLNYRVNTDAMLEFFRG
;
A
#
# COMPACT_ATOMS: atom_id res chain seq x y z
N MET A 1 -59.73 -31.12 42.37
CA MET A 1 -59.73 -30.08 41.32
C MET A 1 -58.60 -29.10 41.61
N LEU A 2 -57.72 -28.88 40.61
CA LEU A 2 -56.80 -27.76 40.33
C LEU A 2 -55.96 -27.15 41.49
N ARG A 3 -54.61 -27.27 41.53
CA ARG A 3 -53.53 -26.61 40.74
C ARG A 3 -53.38 -25.08 40.94
N PHE A 4 -52.10 -24.65 40.93
CA PHE A 4 -51.48 -23.35 40.58
C PHE A 4 -50.96 -22.50 41.75
N LEU A 5 -49.77 -21.89 41.71
CA LEU A 5 -48.50 -22.13 41.00
C LEU A 5 -47.47 -21.23 41.69
N ARG A 6 -46.23 -21.70 41.78
CA ARG A 6 -45.06 -20.94 42.24
C ARG A 6 -44.72 -19.85 41.23
N PHE A 7 -44.45 -18.62 41.69
CA PHE A 7 -43.69 -17.64 40.91
C PHE A 7 -42.31 -17.46 41.55
N ALA A 8 -41.31 -18.01 40.88
CA ALA A 8 -39.91 -17.73 41.13
C ALA A 8 -39.54 -16.48 40.34
N THR A 9 -39.05 -15.45 41.02
CA THR A 9 -38.52 -14.24 40.39
C THR A 9 -37.10 -14.55 39.89
N VAL A 10 -36.98 -14.82 38.59
CA VAL A 10 -35.70 -14.84 37.88
C VAL A 10 -35.33 -13.39 37.56
N ILE A 11 -34.42 -12.81 38.34
CA ILE A 11 -33.74 -11.57 37.94
C ILE A 11 -32.65 -11.98 36.95
N GLY A 12 -32.92 -11.74 35.67
CA GLY A 12 -31.95 -11.93 34.60
C GLY A 12 -30.79 -10.96 34.77
N GLY A 13 -29.59 -11.51 35.00
CA GLY A 13 -28.34 -10.79 34.79
C GLY A 13 -28.14 -10.60 33.28
N LEU A 14 -28.53 -9.43 32.76
CA LEU A 14 -27.98 -8.95 31.50
C LEU A 14 -26.53 -8.57 31.75
N CYS A 15 -25.61 -9.48 31.41
CA CYS A 15 -24.24 -9.10 31.13
C CYS A 15 -24.26 -8.07 30.00
N LEU A 16 -24.03 -6.80 30.34
CA LEU A 16 -23.59 -5.77 29.41
C LEU A 16 -22.24 -6.22 28.84
N SER A 17 -22.26 -6.98 27.75
CA SER A 17 -21.11 -7.10 26.87
C SER A 17 -20.91 -5.72 26.24
N ALA A 18 -20.10 -4.88 26.89
CA ALA A 18 -19.50 -3.72 26.26
C ALA A 18 -18.73 -4.23 25.03
N SER A 19 -19.38 -4.18 23.87
CA SER A 19 -18.73 -4.52 22.61
C SER A 19 -17.69 -3.43 22.40
N ALA A 20 -16.41 -3.78 22.43
CA ALA A 20 -15.32 -2.85 22.16
C ALA A 20 -15.51 -2.32 20.73
N LEU A 21 -15.97 -1.07 20.62
CA LEU A 21 -16.29 -0.44 19.35
C LEU A 21 -15.03 0.20 18.76
N ALA A 22 -14.96 0.24 17.43
CA ALA A 22 -13.91 0.95 16.73
C ALA A 22 -13.86 2.43 17.11
N THR A 23 -12.65 2.92 17.34
CA THR A 23 -12.38 4.33 17.61
C THR A 23 -12.66 5.11 16.34
N THR A 24 -13.72 5.92 16.36
CA THR A 24 -14.03 6.84 15.25
C THR A 24 -13.63 8.23 15.70
N VAL A 25 -12.65 8.82 15.00
CA VAL A 25 -12.17 10.16 15.33
C VAL A 25 -13.24 11.17 14.90
N ASP A 26 -13.59 12.07 15.83
CA ASP A 26 -14.63 13.06 15.59
C ASP A 26 -14.18 14.08 14.54
N SER A 27 -15.02 14.29 13.52
CA SER A 27 -14.75 15.21 12.43
C SER A 27 -14.56 16.66 12.86
N ALA A 28 -15.23 17.10 13.94
CA ALA A 28 -15.14 18.49 14.40
C ALA A 28 -13.81 18.79 15.11
N THR A 29 -13.20 17.79 15.73
CA THR A 29 -11.98 17.92 16.53
C THR A 29 -10.73 17.38 15.84
N TYR A 30 -10.87 16.66 14.72
CA TYR A 30 -9.74 16.00 14.05
C TYR A 30 -8.66 16.98 13.52
N GLY A 31 -9.06 18.16 13.04
CA GLY A 31 -8.15 19.23 12.63
C GLY A 31 -7.42 19.02 11.30
N TYR A 32 -7.61 17.88 10.61
CA TYR A 32 -7.04 17.67 9.27
C TYR A 32 -7.76 18.53 8.22
N PRO A 33 -7.04 19.35 7.42
CA PRO A 33 -7.67 20.41 6.63
C PRO A 33 -8.24 19.95 5.28
N LEU A 34 -7.80 18.81 4.75
CA LEU A 34 -8.21 18.33 3.42
C LEU A 34 -9.39 17.35 3.54
N THR A 35 -10.61 17.86 3.30
CA THR A 35 -11.86 17.07 3.37
C THR A 35 -12.27 16.46 2.03
N ASN A 36 -11.63 16.87 0.93
CA ASN A 36 -11.80 16.23 -0.37
C ASN A 36 -10.87 15.01 -0.48
N PRO A 37 -11.40 13.80 -0.69
CA PRO A 37 -10.58 12.59 -0.65
C PRO A 37 -9.57 12.51 -1.80
N PHE A 38 -9.89 13.04 -2.99
CA PHE A 38 -8.95 13.06 -4.10
C PHE A 38 -7.82 14.06 -3.84
N GLU A 39 -8.15 15.22 -3.30
CA GLU A 39 -7.15 16.22 -2.91
C GLU A 39 -6.23 15.70 -1.82
N ALA A 40 -6.78 15.10 -0.75
CA ALA A 40 -6.00 14.53 0.33
C ALA A 40 -5.04 13.44 -0.18
N THR A 41 -5.50 12.58 -1.09
CA THR A 41 -4.68 11.51 -1.71
C THR A 41 -3.49 12.08 -2.50
N ILE A 42 -3.65 13.23 -3.16
CA ILE A 42 -2.62 13.83 -4.02
C ILE A 42 -1.69 14.75 -3.23
N ALA A 43 -2.26 15.66 -2.44
CA ALA A 43 -1.54 16.77 -1.82
C ALA A 43 -0.92 16.41 -0.47
N THR A 44 -1.41 15.35 0.19
CA THR A 44 -1.03 14.92 1.55
C THR A 44 -1.16 16.05 2.59
N THR A 45 -0.68 15.82 3.82
CA THR A 45 -0.77 16.80 4.91
C THR A 45 0.06 18.06 4.59
N PRO A 46 -0.47 19.28 4.83
CA PRO A 46 0.32 20.51 4.80
C PRO A 46 1.56 20.45 5.70
N PRO A 47 2.73 21.00 5.28
CA PRO A 47 4.00 20.85 6.00
C PRO A 47 3.98 21.26 7.47
N ASP A 48 3.27 22.33 7.83
CA ASP A 48 3.11 22.86 9.18
C ASP A 48 2.34 21.92 10.13
N LEU A 49 1.60 20.96 9.57
CA LEU A 49 0.84 19.96 10.31
C LEU A 49 1.52 18.57 10.33
N ARG A 50 2.73 18.45 9.75
CA ARG A 50 3.53 17.21 9.77
C ARG A 50 4.41 17.14 11.02
N PRO A 51 4.72 15.94 11.55
CA PRO A 51 5.64 15.80 12.66
C PRO A 51 7.04 16.31 12.31
N ASP A 52 7.80 16.70 13.33
CA ASP A 52 9.22 16.95 13.17
C ASP A 52 9.94 15.61 13.03
N LEU A 53 10.84 15.52 12.05
CA LEU A 53 11.52 14.29 11.68
C LEU A 53 13.03 14.53 11.60
N PRO A 54 13.86 13.50 11.85
CA PRO A 54 15.29 13.60 11.63
C PRO A 54 15.61 13.88 10.16
N ASP A 55 16.63 14.71 9.94
CA ASP A 55 17.20 14.94 8.60
C ASP A 55 17.92 13.68 8.11
N ASP A 56 18.04 13.50 6.79
CA ASP A 56 18.66 12.27 6.26
C ASP A 56 20.15 12.15 6.62
N GLU A 57 20.82 13.26 6.93
CA GLU A 57 22.21 13.31 7.39
C GLU A 57 22.38 12.78 8.82
N ASP A 58 21.32 12.83 9.62
CA ASP A 58 21.30 12.35 11.01
C ASP A 58 20.86 10.88 11.13
N ILE A 59 20.53 10.24 10.00
CA ILE A 59 20.07 8.84 9.96
C ILE A 59 21.22 7.97 9.46
N ASP A 60 21.72 7.08 10.32
CA ASP A 60 22.67 6.03 9.89
C ASP A 60 21.91 4.99 9.04
N GLN A 61 22.04 5.10 7.73
CA GLN A 61 21.34 4.27 6.75
C GLN A 61 22.22 3.90 5.56
N ASP A 62 21.97 2.72 5.00
CA ASP A 62 22.62 2.28 3.76
C ASP A 62 21.65 1.45 2.90
N VAL A 63 21.97 1.33 1.61
CA VAL A 63 21.26 0.50 0.64
C VAL A 63 22.02 -0.81 0.45
N TYR A 64 21.36 -1.91 0.77
CA TYR A 64 21.91 -3.25 0.67
C TYR A 64 21.29 -3.98 -0.53
N THR A 65 21.97 -5.03 -0.99
CA THR A 65 21.47 -5.90 -2.06
C THR A 65 21.33 -7.34 -1.62
N LEU A 66 20.28 -8.01 -2.08
CA LEU A 66 20.06 -9.45 -1.94
C LEU A 66 20.03 -10.12 -3.32
N ASN A 67 20.70 -11.26 -3.42
CA ASN A 67 20.66 -12.11 -4.61
C ASN A 67 19.80 -13.35 -4.35
N LEU A 68 18.48 -13.20 -4.46
CA LEU A 68 17.51 -14.26 -4.15
C LEU A 68 17.30 -15.24 -5.30
N HIS A 69 17.69 -14.83 -6.51
CA HIS A 69 17.52 -15.58 -7.76
C HIS A 69 18.77 -15.37 -8.65
N PRO A 70 19.89 -16.04 -8.34
CA PRO A 70 21.15 -15.85 -9.08
C PRO A 70 21.05 -16.12 -10.59
N GLU A 71 20.09 -16.94 -11.01
CA GLU A 71 19.80 -17.22 -12.42
C GLU A 71 19.25 -16.00 -13.18
N ARG A 72 18.74 -14.98 -12.48
CA ARG A 72 18.28 -13.72 -13.10
C ARG A 72 19.40 -12.94 -13.76
N GLU A 73 20.65 -13.17 -13.36
CA GLU A 73 21.83 -12.60 -14.02
C GLU A 73 21.89 -12.94 -15.51
N PHE A 74 21.45 -14.15 -15.87
CA PHE A 74 21.56 -14.70 -17.22
C PHE A 74 20.22 -14.79 -17.97
N THR A 75 19.10 -14.66 -17.26
CA THR A 75 17.76 -14.85 -17.83
C THR A 75 17.00 -13.55 -18.06
N LEU A 76 17.30 -12.49 -17.29
CA LEU A 76 16.73 -11.17 -17.52
C LEU A 76 17.50 -10.46 -18.65
N PRO A 77 16.81 -9.66 -19.49
CA PRO A 77 17.45 -8.76 -20.44
C PRO A 77 18.47 -7.81 -19.80
N ASP A 78 19.51 -7.42 -20.53
CA ASP A 78 20.59 -6.59 -19.98
C ASP A 78 20.12 -5.21 -19.46
N ASN A 79 19.05 -4.65 -20.06
CA ASN A 79 18.44 -3.41 -19.57
C ASN A 79 17.79 -3.53 -18.17
N PHE A 80 17.72 -4.74 -17.60
CA PHE A 80 17.29 -4.99 -16.21
C PHE A 80 18.46 -5.05 -15.23
N TRP A 81 19.67 -4.63 -15.63
CA TRP A 81 20.88 -4.69 -14.79
C TRP A 81 20.66 -4.12 -13.37
N ALA A 82 19.88 -3.04 -13.24
CA ALA A 82 19.61 -2.38 -11.96
C ALA A 82 18.73 -3.19 -11.00
N VAL A 83 18.07 -4.26 -11.48
CA VAL A 83 17.09 -5.05 -10.71
C VAL A 83 17.34 -6.56 -10.80
N LYS A 84 18.55 -6.97 -11.20
CA LYS A 84 18.98 -8.36 -11.08
C LYS A 84 19.12 -8.80 -9.63
N LYS A 85 19.36 -7.85 -8.72
CA LYS A 85 19.40 -8.03 -7.26
C LYS A 85 18.35 -7.13 -6.60
N LEU A 86 17.79 -7.58 -5.48
CA LEU A 86 16.82 -6.79 -4.74
C LEU A 86 17.55 -5.78 -3.89
N HIS A 87 17.23 -4.50 -4.05
CA HIS A 87 17.67 -3.46 -3.14
C HIS A 87 16.70 -3.33 -1.96
N TYR A 88 17.24 -3.13 -0.77
CA TYR A 88 16.47 -2.70 0.39
C TYR A 88 17.29 -1.67 1.16
N ARG A 89 16.62 -0.84 1.95
CA ARG A 89 17.28 0.14 2.82
C ARG A 89 17.12 -0.30 4.27
N LEU A 90 18.21 -0.16 5.03
CA LEU A 90 18.22 -0.33 6.48
C LEU A 90 18.74 0.95 7.12
N ALA A 91 17.91 1.55 7.97
CA ALA A 91 18.32 2.58 8.92
C ALA A 91 18.52 1.95 10.30
N LYS A 92 19.66 2.18 10.95
CA LYS A 92 20.06 1.49 12.18
C LYS A 92 20.35 2.45 13.33
N GLN A 93 19.90 2.08 14.52
CA GLN A 93 20.28 2.70 15.77
C GLN A 93 21.71 2.30 16.16
N ASP A 94 22.39 3.15 16.91
CA ASP A 94 23.73 2.89 17.47
C ASP A 94 23.70 1.96 18.71
N HIS A 95 22.51 1.56 19.14
CA HIS A 95 22.25 0.70 20.29
C HIS A 95 21.30 -0.46 19.94
N ALA A 96 21.13 -1.39 20.88
CA ALA A 96 20.14 -2.46 20.74
C ALA A 96 18.73 -1.88 20.70
N ALA A 97 17.99 -2.17 19.64
CA ALA A 97 16.70 -1.54 19.37
C ALA A 97 15.72 -2.52 18.71
N PRO A 98 14.40 -2.28 18.81
CA PRO A 98 13.43 -3.03 18.03
C PRO A 98 13.60 -2.76 16.53
N LEU A 99 13.29 -3.76 15.69
CA LEU A 99 13.30 -3.60 14.24
C LEU A 99 11.88 -3.60 13.68
N ILE A 100 11.54 -2.60 12.87
CA ILE A 100 10.29 -2.55 12.12
C ILE A 100 10.54 -2.72 10.62
N PHE A 101 9.79 -3.63 10.00
CA PHE A 101 9.75 -3.76 8.55
C PHE A 101 8.60 -2.93 7.96
N LEU A 102 8.89 -2.20 6.89
CA LEU A 102 7.94 -1.38 6.13
C LEU A 102 7.71 -2.00 4.74
N ILE A 103 6.47 -2.41 4.44
CA ILE A 103 6.09 -2.93 3.12
C ILE A 103 5.38 -1.83 2.32
N ALA A 104 5.93 -1.51 1.15
CA ALA A 104 5.37 -0.47 0.27
C ALA A 104 4.04 -0.86 -0.40
N GLY A 105 3.24 0.15 -0.76
CA GLY A 105 1.99 0.03 -1.49
C GLY A 105 2.19 -0.28 -2.99
N THR A 106 1.11 -0.37 -3.76
CA THR A 106 1.14 -0.84 -5.16
C THR A 106 2.19 -0.15 -6.02
N GLY A 107 3.03 -0.95 -6.69
CA GLY A 107 4.08 -0.50 -7.61
C GLY A 107 5.22 0.28 -6.95
N ALA A 108 5.15 0.56 -5.64
CA ALA A 108 6.09 1.45 -4.99
C ALA A 108 7.40 0.73 -4.64
N PRO A 109 8.56 1.34 -4.96
CA PRO A 109 9.86 0.83 -4.53
C PRO A 109 10.11 1.12 -3.04
N TYR A 110 11.14 0.49 -2.49
CA TYR A 110 11.54 0.63 -1.09
C TYR A 110 11.77 2.09 -0.68
N ASN A 111 12.26 2.94 -1.58
CA ASN A 111 12.55 4.36 -1.37
C ASN A 111 11.41 5.31 -1.78
N SER A 112 10.17 4.81 -1.88
CA SER A 112 8.99 5.64 -2.14
C SER A 112 8.76 6.69 -1.06
N THR A 113 8.13 7.82 -1.39
CA THR A 113 7.92 8.95 -0.48
C THR A 113 7.27 8.56 0.85
N ILE A 114 6.24 7.69 0.83
CA ILE A 114 5.59 7.21 2.06
C ILE A 114 6.53 6.31 2.87
N ASN A 115 7.30 5.42 2.23
CA ASN A 115 8.28 4.61 2.94
C ASN A 115 9.39 5.47 3.55
N GLU A 116 9.89 6.50 2.85
CA GLU A 116 10.89 7.42 3.39
C GLU A 116 10.37 8.18 4.59
N PHE A 117 9.13 8.68 4.51
CA PHE A 117 8.46 9.31 5.63
C PHE A 117 8.35 8.37 6.84
N LEU A 118 7.82 7.15 6.64
CA LEU A 118 7.67 6.17 7.71
C LEU A 118 9.03 5.74 8.30
N LYS A 119 10.07 5.63 7.47
CA LYS A 119 11.45 5.36 7.91
C LYS A 119 11.90 6.44 8.89
N LYS A 120 11.80 7.71 8.51
CA LYS A 120 12.18 8.83 9.38
C LYS A 120 11.38 8.84 10.67
N LEU A 121 10.07 8.59 10.59
CA LEU A 121 9.18 8.55 11.76
C LEU A 121 9.60 7.47 12.78
N TYR A 122 9.77 6.23 12.32
CA TYR A 122 10.11 5.13 13.23
C TYR A 122 11.58 5.15 13.66
N TYR A 123 12.49 5.62 12.81
CA TYR A 123 13.88 5.83 13.18
C TYR A 123 14.00 6.87 14.29
N GLY A 124 13.32 8.02 14.14
CA GLY A 124 13.26 9.06 15.17
C GLY A 124 12.60 8.58 16.48
N ALA A 125 11.80 7.52 16.41
CA ALA A 125 11.21 6.87 17.58
C ALA A 125 12.07 5.75 18.19
N GLY A 126 13.31 5.55 17.70
CA GLY A 126 14.27 4.60 18.27
C GLY A 126 14.19 3.18 17.70
N TYR A 127 13.66 2.99 16.49
CA TYR A 127 13.63 1.68 15.82
C TYR A 127 14.78 1.56 14.81
N HIS A 128 15.30 0.33 14.65
CA HIS A 128 15.90 -0.07 13.37
C HIS A 128 14.77 -0.16 12.34
N VAL A 129 14.96 0.34 11.13
CA VAL A 129 13.93 0.36 10.10
C VAL A 129 14.41 -0.28 8.82
N VAL A 130 13.67 -1.28 8.34
CA VAL A 130 13.90 -1.92 7.04
C VAL A 130 12.79 -1.52 6.08
N GLN A 131 13.13 -0.88 4.96
CA GLN A 131 12.19 -0.56 3.91
C GLN A 131 12.23 -1.61 2.80
N LEU A 132 11.06 -2.13 2.46
CA LEU A 132 10.86 -3.12 1.42
C LEU A 132 10.00 -2.54 0.29
N SER A 133 10.38 -2.87 -0.94
CA SER A 133 9.55 -2.62 -2.12
C SER A 133 8.29 -3.48 -2.08
N SER A 134 7.25 -3.02 -2.77
CA SER A 134 6.02 -3.77 -2.95
C SER A 134 6.28 -5.06 -3.73
N PRO A 135 5.56 -6.17 -3.50
CA PRO A 135 5.63 -7.33 -4.38
C PRO A 135 5.21 -7.01 -5.83
N THR A 136 4.53 -5.88 -6.03
CA THR A 136 4.09 -5.36 -7.34
C THR A 136 5.02 -4.34 -7.97
N SER A 137 6.13 -3.97 -7.32
CA SER A 137 7.10 -3.09 -7.95
C SER A 137 8.01 -3.86 -8.90
N TYR A 138 8.43 -3.19 -9.97
CA TYR A 138 9.34 -3.73 -10.97
C TYR A 138 10.59 -4.41 -10.40
N ASP A 139 11.24 -3.79 -9.41
CA ASP A 139 12.45 -4.32 -8.78
C ASP A 139 12.19 -5.60 -8.00
N PHE A 140 11.11 -5.66 -7.21
CA PHE A 140 10.76 -6.85 -6.44
C PHE A 140 10.33 -7.99 -7.36
N MET A 141 9.51 -7.70 -8.37
CA MET A 141 9.06 -8.69 -9.37
C MET A 141 10.26 -9.33 -10.09
N SER A 142 11.26 -8.53 -10.44
CA SER A 142 12.45 -8.97 -11.16
C SER A 142 13.40 -9.78 -10.29
N SER A 143 13.66 -9.32 -9.07
CA SER A 143 14.77 -9.81 -8.24
C SER A 143 14.37 -10.80 -7.14
N ALA A 144 13.11 -10.76 -6.69
CA ALA A 144 12.69 -11.45 -5.47
C ALA A 144 11.44 -12.30 -5.64
N SER A 145 10.54 -11.97 -6.57
CA SER A 145 9.34 -12.78 -6.76
C SER A 145 9.66 -14.14 -7.36
N ARG A 146 9.08 -15.23 -6.82
CA ARG A 146 9.24 -16.58 -7.40
C ARG A 146 8.56 -16.71 -8.75
N PHE A 147 7.51 -15.93 -8.99
CA PHE A 147 6.62 -16.09 -10.14
C PHE A 147 6.53 -14.84 -11.02
N ALA A 148 7.06 -13.71 -10.55
CA ALA A 148 6.95 -12.41 -11.20
C ALA A 148 5.51 -12.11 -11.65
N THR A 149 4.51 -12.58 -10.90
CA THR A 149 3.07 -12.42 -11.21
C THR A 149 2.34 -12.15 -9.90
N PRO A 150 2.56 -10.97 -9.30
CA PRO A 150 1.99 -10.63 -8.00
C PRO A 150 0.47 -10.46 -8.08
N GLY A 151 -0.21 -10.59 -6.95
CA GLY A 151 -1.68 -10.50 -6.87
C GLY A 151 -2.34 -11.73 -6.24
N VAL A 152 -1.56 -12.74 -5.88
CA VAL A 152 -2.00 -13.83 -4.99
C VAL A 152 -1.36 -13.61 -3.62
N SER A 153 -2.13 -13.07 -2.68
CA SER A 153 -1.58 -12.51 -1.43
C SER A 153 -0.80 -13.50 -0.57
N THR A 154 -1.11 -14.80 -0.64
CA THR A 154 -0.32 -15.84 0.01
C THR A 154 1.05 -16.03 -0.64
N ASP A 155 1.11 -16.04 -1.97
CA ASP A 155 2.35 -16.18 -2.74
C ASP A 155 3.24 -14.93 -2.54
N ASP A 156 2.62 -13.75 -2.58
CA ASP A 156 3.26 -12.46 -2.35
C ASP A 156 3.84 -12.38 -0.92
N ALA A 157 3.07 -12.82 0.08
CA ALA A 157 3.53 -12.85 1.47
C ALA A 157 4.69 -13.81 1.69
N GLU A 158 4.70 -14.97 1.03
CA GLU A 158 5.83 -15.90 1.08
C GLU A 158 7.10 -15.31 0.43
N ASP A 159 6.96 -14.60 -0.70
CA ASP A 159 8.09 -13.92 -1.34
C ASP A 159 8.66 -12.82 -0.42
N ILE A 160 7.79 -12.00 0.19
CA ILE A 160 8.19 -10.97 1.17
C ILE A 160 8.85 -11.62 2.38
N TYR A 161 8.28 -12.69 2.93
CA TYR A 161 8.83 -13.36 4.10
C TYR A 161 10.24 -13.91 3.83
N ARG A 162 10.47 -14.47 2.63
CA ARG A 162 11.80 -14.92 2.20
C ARG A 162 12.80 -13.77 2.11
N VAL A 163 12.39 -12.61 1.60
CA VAL A 163 13.21 -11.39 1.61
C VAL A 163 13.57 -11.00 3.04
N MET A 164 12.58 -10.92 3.93
CA MET A 164 12.82 -10.56 5.34
C MET A 164 13.80 -11.53 6.02
N GLN A 165 13.67 -12.83 5.76
CA GLN A 165 14.58 -13.85 6.29
C GLN A 165 16.01 -13.67 5.76
N ALA A 166 16.17 -13.35 4.47
CA ALA A 166 17.47 -13.06 3.88
C ALA A 166 18.10 -11.79 4.46
N ILE A 167 17.31 -10.75 4.73
CA ILE A 167 17.77 -9.53 5.43
C ILE A 167 18.24 -9.88 6.84
N ARG A 168 17.44 -10.63 7.60
CA ARG A 168 17.81 -11.08 8.95
C ARG A 168 19.13 -11.87 8.95
N ALA A 169 19.34 -12.73 7.95
CA ALA A 169 20.58 -13.48 7.80
C ALA A 169 21.77 -12.58 7.40
N GLN A 170 21.57 -11.64 6.47
CA GLN A 170 22.62 -10.70 6.05
C GLN A 170 23.01 -9.73 7.18
N GLN A 171 22.06 -9.35 8.03
CA GLN A 171 22.21 -8.41 9.13
C GLN A 171 22.30 -9.11 10.49
N ALA A 172 22.86 -10.32 10.54
CA ALA A 172 22.89 -11.15 11.75
C ALA A 172 23.62 -10.51 12.95
N GLN A 173 24.46 -9.49 12.72
CA GLN A 173 25.18 -8.75 13.76
C GLN A 173 24.42 -7.51 14.26
N LEU A 174 23.29 -7.15 13.64
CA LEU A 174 22.47 -6.02 14.09
C LEU A 174 21.77 -6.39 15.41
N PRO A 175 21.95 -5.61 16.50
CA PRO A 175 21.35 -5.92 17.79
C PRO A 175 19.85 -5.58 17.78
N VAL A 176 19.02 -6.58 17.42
CA VAL A 176 17.55 -6.46 17.37
C VAL A 176 16.91 -7.04 18.62
N THR A 177 16.06 -6.26 19.31
CA THR A 177 15.38 -6.69 20.55
C THR A 177 14.02 -7.36 20.30
N ASP A 178 13.23 -6.82 19.37
CA ASP A 178 11.90 -7.28 19.00
C ASP A 178 11.65 -7.00 17.50
N TYR A 179 10.68 -7.70 16.89
CA TYR A 179 10.28 -7.47 15.51
C TYR A 179 8.86 -6.90 15.41
N TYR A 180 8.72 -5.90 14.56
CA TYR A 180 7.47 -5.22 14.23
C TYR A 180 7.26 -5.17 12.73
N LEU A 181 6.01 -5.00 12.32
CA LEU A 181 5.64 -4.97 10.92
C LEU A 181 4.59 -3.90 10.65
N THR A 182 4.78 -3.14 9.58
CA THR A 182 3.73 -2.29 9.03
C THR A 182 3.85 -2.22 7.52
N GLY A 183 2.77 -1.77 6.90
CA GLY A 183 2.72 -1.45 5.49
C GLY A 183 1.55 -0.51 5.25
N TYR A 184 1.52 0.09 4.07
CA TYR A 184 0.43 0.97 3.64
C TYR A 184 -0.21 0.47 2.36
N SER A 185 -1.52 0.70 2.20
CA SER A 185 -2.27 0.26 1.03
C SER A 185 -2.10 -1.26 0.79
N LEU A 186 -1.72 -1.68 -0.42
CA LEU A 186 -1.39 -3.08 -0.73
C LEU A 186 -0.35 -3.67 0.25
N GLY A 187 0.66 -2.90 0.66
CA GLY A 187 1.66 -3.35 1.61
C GLY A 187 1.07 -3.66 2.99
N ALA A 188 -0.01 -2.98 3.38
CA ALA A 188 -0.76 -3.29 4.60
C ALA A 188 -1.54 -4.60 4.47
N LEU A 189 -2.17 -4.86 3.32
CA LEU A 189 -2.76 -6.17 3.04
C LEU A 189 -1.68 -7.26 3.09
N ASN A 190 -0.54 -7.07 2.43
CA ASN A 190 0.56 -8.02 2.47
C ASN A 190 1.09 -8.23 3.90
N ALA A 191 1.20 -7.19 4.72
CA ALA A 191 1.61 -7.29 6.12
C ALA A 191 0.69 -8.21 6.94
N ALA A 192 -0.62 -8.19 6.68
CA ALA A 192 -1.56 -9.10 7.33
C ALA A 192 -1.29 -10.57 6.97
N PHE A 193 -1.04 -10.87 5.69
CA PHE A 193 -0.71 -12.22 5.23
C PHE A 193 0.68 -12.67 5.73
N VAL A 194 1.68 -11.79 5.72
CA VAL A 194 3.01 -12.03 6.28
C VAL A 194 2.92 -12.35 7.78
N SER A 195 2.13 -11.58 8.54
CA SER A 195 1.89 -11.86 9.96
C SER A 195 1.27 -13.24 10.18
N LYS A 196 0.28 -13.62 9.36
CA LYS A 196 -0.35 -14.95 9.43
C LYS A 196 0.64 -16.06 9.13
N LEU A 197 1.48 -15.89 8.12
CA LEU A 197 2.51 -16.85 7.74
C LEU A 197 3.53 -17.03 8.88
N ASP A 198 3.92 -15.93 9.53
CA ASP A 198 4.87 -15.94 10.65
C ASP A 198 4.39 -16.71 11.88
N GLU A 199 3.08 -16.86 12.11
CA GLU A 199 2.55 -17.71 13.20
C GLU A 199 3.05 -19.17 13.11
N THR A 200 3.27 -19.63 11.88
CA THR A 200 3.76 -21.00 11.59
C THR A 200 5.27 -21.05 11.43
N ARG A 201 5.86 -20.07 10.71
CA ARG A 201 7.29 -20.05 10.37
C ARG A 201 8.17 -19.49 11.48
N ARG A 202 7.65 -18.60 12.31
CA ARG A 202 8.23 -18.07 13.57
C ARG A 202 9.65 -17.53 13.46
N SER A 203 10.02 -16.99 12.30
CA SER A 203 11.32 -16.34 12.12
C SER A 203 11.36 -14.95 12.76
N PHE A 204 10.21 -14.29 12.95
CA PHE A 204 10.18 -12.95 13.55
C PHE A 204 9.37 -12.91 14.83
N ASN A 205 8.29 -13.70 14.91
CA ASN A 205 7.31 -13.64 16.00
C ASN A 205 6.87 -12.19 16.26
N PHE A 206 6.33 -11.54 15.22
CA PHE A 206 6.02 -10.10 15.28
C PHE A 206 5.20 -9.75 16.53
N LYS A 207 5.67 -8.75 17.28
CA LYS A 207 5.09 -8.32 18.55
C LYS A 207 3.87 -7.43 18.35
N LYS A 208 3.91 -6.51 17.38
CA LYS A 208 2.77 -5.72 16.92
C LYS A 208 2.83 -5.52 15.41
N VAL A 209 1.65 -5.44 14.77
CA VAL A 209 1.48 -5.24 13.33
C VAL A 209 0.47 -4.12 13.08
N LEU A 210 0.86 -3.09 12.34
CA LEU A 210 -0.02 -1.97 12.01
C LEU A 210 -0.35 -1.95 10.52
N LEU A 211 -1.64 -1.98 10.18
CA LEU A 211 -2.12 -1.93 8.80
C LEU A 211 -2.63 -0.52 8.48
N LEU A 212 -1.94 0.21 7.60
CA LEU A 212 -2.29 1.57 7.20
C LEU A 212 -3.09 1.56 5.90
N ASN A 213 -4.33 2.03 5.93
CA ASN A 213 -5.22 2.07 4.77
C ASN A 213 -5.29 0.74 3.95
N PRO A 214 -5.39 -0.46 4.56
CA PRO A 214 -5.39 -1.70 3.79
C PRO A 214 -6.63 -1.83 2.89
N PRO A 215 -6.51 -2.32 1.64
CA PRO A 215 -7.66 -2.79 0.89
C PRO A 215 -8.31 -3.95 1.64
N VAL A 216 -9.64 -3.90 1.81
CA VAL A 216 -10.38 -5.03 2.39
C VAL A 216 -10.65 -6.07 1.31
N ASN A 217 -11.32 -5.65 0.24
CA ASN A 217 -11.47 -6.42 -1.00
C ASN A 217 -10.46 -5.89 -2.03
N LEU A 218 -9.44 -6.70 -2.33
CA LEU A 218 -8.35 -6.28 -3.23
C LEU A 218 -8.86 -5.98 -4.65
N TYR A 219 -9.73 -6.85 -5.18
CA TYR A 219 -10.29 -6.67 -6.52
C TYR A 219 -11.16 -5.41 -6.63
N THR A 220 -11.98 -5.14 -5.62
CA THR A 220 -12.82 -3.92 -5.59
C THR A 220 -11.95 -2.67 -5.50
N SER A 221 -10.92 -2.69 -4.66
CA SER A 221 -9.99 -1.58 -4.49
C SER A 221 -9.31 -1.19 -5.79
N ILE A 222 -8.82 -2.19 -6.50
CA ILE A 222 -8.16 -1.98 -7.79
C ILE A 222 -9.17 -1.57 -8.86
N SER A 223 -10.35 -2.18 -8.90
CA SER A 223 -11.42 -1.80 -9.84
C SER A 223 -11.87 -0.36 -9.64
N ASN A 224 -11.90 0.13 -8.41
CA ASN A 224 -12.24 1.53 -8.10
C ASN A 224 -11.18 2.48 -8.63
N LEU A 225 -9.89 2.19 -8.42
CA LEU A 225 -8.78 2.98 -8.96
C LEU A 225 -8.77 2.99 -10.49
N ASP A 226 -9.03 1.84 -11.12
CA ASP A 226 -9.03 1.72 -12.58
C ASP A 226 -10.18 2.51 -13.23
N LYS A 227 -11.34 2.60 -12.56
CA LYS A 227 -12.47 3.42 -13.05
C LYS A 227 -12.16 4.92 -13.04
N LEU A 228 -11.20 5.40 -12.24
CA LEU A 228 -10.89 6.82 -12.18
C LEU A 228 -10.34 7.38 -13.51
N VAL A 229 -9.68 6.55 -14.34
CA VAL A 229 -9.25 6.98 -15.69
C VAL A 229 -10.40 7.12 -16.69
N GLN A 230 -11.57 6.56 -16.38
CA GLN A 230 -12.75 6.61 -17.25
C GLN A 230 -13.59 7.88 -17.01
N THR A 231 -13.15 8.75 -16.10
CA THR A 231 -13.89 9.96 -15.74
C THR A 231 -13.92 10.96 -16.90
N ASN A 232 -15.10 11.47 -17.23
CA ASN A 232 -15.24 12.51 -18.25
C ASN A 232 -14.75 13.87 -17.71
N VAL A 233 -13.57 14.30 -18.16
CA VAL A 233 -12.99 15.58 -17.73
C VAL A 233 -13.35 16.69 -18.73
N LYS A 234 -14.10 17.68 -18.25
CA LYS A 234 -14.44 18.88 -19.03
C LYS A 234 -13.17 19.59 -19.51
N GLY A 235 -13.07 19.78 -20.83
CA GLY A 235 -11.92 20.43 -21.47
C GLY A 235 -10.90 19.48 -22.09
N ILE A 236 -11.04 18.16 -21.85
CA ILE A 236 -10.33 17.13 -22.62
C ILE A 236 -11.17 16.79 -23.85
N ASN A 237 -10.54 16.75 -25.02
CA ASN A 237 -11.16 16.37 -26.28
C ASN A 237 -10.08 15.84 -27.25
N ASN A 238 -10.44 15.56 -28.51
CA ASN A 238 -9.51 15.04 -29.52
C ASN A 238 -8.30 15.96 -29.83
N THR A 239 -8.30 17.20 -29.34
CA THR A 239 -7.27 18.22 -29.59
C THR A 239 -6.58 18.73 -28.33
N THR A 240 -7.00 18.29 -27.14
CA THR A 240 -6.42 18.73 -25.86
C THR A 240 -6.32 17.54 -24.93
N THR A 241 -5.08 17.15 -24.64
CA THR A 241 -4.76 16.08 -23.71
C THR A 241 -4.92 16.55 -22.27
N PHE A 242 -5.04 15.58 -21.36
CA PHE A 242 -5.06 15.85 -19.92
C PHE A 242 -3.82 16.63 -19.44
N TYR A 243 -2.64 16.24 -19.93
CA TYR A 243 -1.37 16.87 -19.57
C TYR A 243 -1.33 18.34 -20.00
N GLU A 244 -1.80 18.65 -21.20
CA GLU A 244 -1.90 20.03 -21.69
C GLU A 244 -2.87 20.85 -20.83
N LEU A 245 -3.98 20.26 -20.41
CA LEU A 245 -4.95 20.92 -19.52
C LEU A 245 -4.32 21.24 -18.15
N VAL A 246 -3.61 20.30 -17.53
CA VAL A 246 -2.96 20.49 -16.23
C VAL A 246 -1.83 21.52 -16.34
N LEU A 247 -0.98 21.41 -17.37
CA LEU A 247 0.11 22.36 -17.61
C LEU A 247 -0.41 23.77 -17.88
N ALA A 248 -1.51 23.92 -18.63
CA ALA A 248 -2.13 25.21 -18.87
C ALA A 248 -2.69 25.83 -17.59
N LYS A 249 -3.24 25.02 -16.66
CA LYS A 249 -3.68 25.50 -15.34
C LYS A 249 -2.50 25.97 -14.48
N LEU A 250 -1.42 25.18 -14.40
CA LEU A 250 -0.20 25.56 -13.69
C LEU A 250 0.42 26.84 -14.25
N THR A 251 0.48 26.97 -15.59
CA THR A 251 0.98 28.17 -16.26
C THR A 251 0.15 29.41 -15.91
N ARG A 252 -1.19 29.29 -15.91
CA ARG A 252 -2.08 30.38 -15.50
C ARG A 252 -1.93 30.73 -14.02
N TYR A 253 -1.73 29.73 -13.16
CA TYR A 253 -1.50 29.92 -11.73
C TYR A 253 -0.21 30.71 -11.48
N PHE A 254 0.94 30.29 -12.02
CA PHE A 254 2.20 31.02 -11.83
C PHE A 254 2.16 32.43 -12.43
N ARG A 255 1.48 32.63 -13.57
CA ARG A 255 1.27 33.96 -14.14
C ARG A 255 0.44 34.87 -13.23
N GLN A 256 -0.53 34.31 -12.50
CA GLN A 256 -1.34 35.07 -11.54
C GLN A 256 -0.59 35.32 -10.23
N LYS A 257 0.22 34.35 -9.76
CA LYS A 257 1.05 34.48 -8.56
C LYS A 257 2.22 35.46 -8.77
N GLY A 258 2.68 35.63 -10.01
CA GLY A 258 3.71 36.59 -10.40
C GLY A 258 5.15 36.10 -10.19
N TYR A 259 5.32 34.86 -9.69
CA TYR A 259 6.60 34.18 -9.52
C TYR A 259 6.39 32.65 -9.52
N ILE A 260 7.47 31.89 -9.74
CA ILE A 260 7.47 30.42 -9.64
C ILE A 260 8.03 30.05 -8.27
N ASP A 261 7.25 29.30 -7.51
CA ASP A 261 7.60 28.79 -6.18
C ASP A 261 7.15 27.33 -6.10
N LEU A 262 8.11 26.42 -6.04
CA LEU A 262 7.93 24.97 -6.08
C LEU A 262 8.25 24.33 -4.73
N ASN A 263 7.72 24.92 -3.66
CA ASN A 263 7.84 24.37 -2.31
C ASN A 263 6.77 23.27 -2.02
N ASP A 264 6.90 22.60 -0.88
CA ASP A 264 5.99 21.53 -0.45
C ASP A 264 4.52 21.96 -0.28
N ALA A 265 4.25 23.27 -0.16
CA ALA A 265 2.90 23.82 -0.06
C ALA A 265 2.30 24.17 -1.44
N LEU A 266 3.04 24.03 -2.55
CA LEU A 266 2.59 24.37 -3.89
C LEU A 266 1.24 23.76 -4.23
N LEU A 267 1.06 22.46 -3.97
CA LEU A 267 -0.17 21.76 -4.31
C LEU A 267 -1.35 22.30 -3.52
N PHE A 268 -1.17 22.57 -2.23
CA PHE A 268 -2.20 23.17 -1.37
C PHE A 268 -2.58 24.58 -1.88
N ASP A 269 -1.60 25.47 -2.06
CA ASP A 269 -1.82 26.81 -2.59
C ASP A 269 -2.52 26.79 -3.97
N PHE A 270 -2.12 25.85 -4.83
CA PHE A 270 -2.69 25.67 -6.16
C PHE A 270 -4.16 25.25 -6.11
N GLN A 271 -4.53 24.35 -5.19
CA GLN A 271 -5.93 23.93 -5.00
C GLN A 271 -6.80 25.01 -4.33
N GLN A 272 -6.22 25.92 -3.56
CA GLN A 272 -6.93 27.10 -3.07
C GLN A 272 -7.12 28.20 -4.15
N SER A 273 -6.50 28.04 -5.31
CA SER A 273 -6.54 29.04 -6.38
C SER A 273 -7.75 28.90 -7.32
N LYS A 274 -7.98 29.92 -8.16
CA LYS A 274 -8.96 29.83 -9.27
C LYS A 274 -8.60 28.79 -10.33
N GLN A 275 -7.37 28.25 -10.30
CA GLN A 275 -6.90 27.22 -11.24
C GLN A 275 -6.93 25.80 -10.65
N HIS A 276 -7.52 25.62 -9.45
CA HIS A 276 -7.68 24.33 -8.78
C HIS A 276 -8.20 23.23 -9.70
N LEU A 277 -7.85 21.99 -9.39
CA LEU A 277 -8.33 20.84 -10.15
C LEU A 277 -9.73 20.48 -9.67
N THR A 278 -10.60 20.13 -10.62
CA THR A 278 -11.91 19.56 -10.24
C THR A 278 -11.73 18.13 -9.76
N ASN A 279 -12.77 17.57 -9.12
CA ASN A 279 -12.75 16.18 -8.68
C ASN A 279 -12.45 15.22 -9.84
N GLU A 280 -13.01 15.47 -11.02
CA GLU A 280 -12.78 14.65 -12.21
C GLU A 280 -11.31 14.72 -12.67
N GLN A 281 -10.69 15.90 -12.56
CA GLN A 281 -9.28 16.09 -12.90
C GLN A 281 -8.37 15.40 -11.87
N MET A 282 -8.68 15.49 -10.58
CA MET A 282 -7.91 14.80 -9.54
C MET A 282 -8.10 13.28 -9.61
N ALA A 283 -9.32 12.80 -9.84
CA ALA A 283 -9.59 11.39 -10.12
C ALA A 283 -8.77 10.91 -11.32
N MET A 284 -8.76 11.66 -12.43
CA MET A 284 -7.95 11.31 -13.59
C MET A 284 -6.44 11.31 -13.31
N LEU A 285 -5.92 12.21 -12.46
CA LEU A 285 -4.51 12.16 -12.02
C LEU A 285 -4.20 10.85 -11.28
N ILE A 286 -5.01 10.51 -10.28
CA ILE A 286 -4.84 9.30 -9.46
C ILE A 286 -4.95 8.05 -10.35
N GLY A 287 -6.01 7.98 -11.17
CA GLY A 287 -6.23 6.88 -12.10
C GLY A 287 -5.08 6.73 -13.09
N THR A 288 -4.56 7.83 -13.63
CA THR A 288 -3.43 7.79 -14.58
C THR A 288 -2.17 7.24 -13.91
N SER A 289 -1.87 7.68 -12.69
CA SER A 289 -0.76 7.11 -11.90
C SER A 289 -0.94 5.61 -11.69
N PHE A 290 -2.14 5.17 -11.31
CA PHE A 290 -2.46 3.76 -11.13
C PHE A 290 -2.35 2.95 -12.44
N ARG A 291 -2.73 3.56 -13.57
CA ARG A 291 -2.60 2.95 -14.90
C ARG A 291 -1.15 2.70 -15.28
N PHE A 292 -0.23 3.61 -14.94
CA PHE A 292 1.20 3.37 -15.14
C PHE A 292 1.70 2.22 -14.27
N SER A 293 1.30 2.15 -13.00
CA SER A 293 1.64 1.01 -12.14
C SER A 293 1.11 -0.31 -12.70
N SER A 294 -0.13 -0.33 -13.18
CA SER A 294 -0.73 -1.53 -13.79
C SER A 294 0.00 -1.95 -15.07
N ALA A 295 0.37 -0.99 -15.91
CA ALA A 295 1.14 -1.24 -17.13
C ALA A 295 2.53 -1.81 -16.81
N ASP A 296 3.20 -1.27 -15.78
CA ASP A 296 4.52 -1.75 -15.33
C ASP A 296 4.44 -3.19 -14.79
N ILE A 297 3.43 -3.49 -13.95
CA ILE A 297 3.15 -4.84 -13.47
C ILE A 297 2.92 -5.80 -14.64
N ALA A 298 2.02 -5.45 -15.55
CA ALA A 298 1.66 -6.30 -16.68
C ALA A 298 2.87 -6.55 -17.60
N PHE A 299 3.64 -5.50 -17.91
CA PHE A 299 4.83 -5.57 -18.74
C PHE A 299 5.91 -6.44 -18.12
N THR A 300 6.25 -6.18 -16.85
CA THR A 300 7.29 -6.90 -16.13
C THR A 300 6.93 -8.37 -15.98
N SER A 301 5.68 -8.66 -15.64
CA SER A 301 5.18 -10.03 -15.52
C SER A 301 5.23 -10.78 -16.85
N ASP A 302 4.78 -10.15 -17.93
CA ASP A 302 4.77 -10.74 -19.27
C ASP A 302 6.19 -10.98 -19.78
N LEU A 303 7.09 -10.02 -19.60
CA LEU A 303 8.47 -10.11 -20.06
C LEU A 303 9.23 -11.23 -19.35
N ILE A 304 9.16 -11.28 -18.02
CA ILE A 304 9.89 -12.27 -17.22
C ILE A 304 9.37 -13.69 -17.52
N ASN A 305 8.06 -13.85 -17.68
CA ASN A 305 7.43 -15.14 -17.93
C ASN A 305 7.32 -15.49 -19.43
N ARG A 306 7.68 -14.56 -20.33
CA ARG A 306 7.61 -14.70 -21.79
C ARG A 306 6.23 -15.12 -22.32
N ARG A 307 5.15 -14.54 -21.77
CA ARG A 307 3.76 -14.94 -22.08
C ARG A 307 3.27 -14.46 -23.45
N GLY A 308 3.82 -13.37 -23.97
CA GLY A 308 3.46 -12.86 -25.30
C GLY A 308 2.32 -11.85 -25.33
N LEU A 309 1.85 -11.38 -24.17
CA LEU A 309 0.75 -10.42 -24.06
C LEU A 309 1.16 -9.02 -24.50
N ILE A 310 2.36 -8.59 -24.10
CA ILE A 310 2.91 -7.25 -24.37
C ILE A 310 4.19 -7.37 -25.22
N THR A 311 5.10 -8.24 -24.81
CA THR A 311 6.39 -8.51 -25.45
C THR A 311 6.30 -9.80 -26.26
N PRO A 312 6.56 -9.80 -27.57
CA PRO A 312 6.57 -11.04 -28.34
C PRO A 312 7.60 -12.03 -27.78
N PRO A 313 7.28 -13.34 -27.59
CA PRO A 313 8.09 -14.28 -26.80
C PRO A 313 9.55 -14.49 -27.25
N LYS A 314 9.89 -14.12 -28.49
CA LYS A 314 11.22 -14.24 -29.09
C LYS A 314 11.84 -12.90 -29.47
N PHE A 315 11.22 -11.79 -29.08
CA PHE A 315 11.74 -10.47 -29.39
C PHE A 315 12.95 -10.16 -28.49
N PRO A 316 14.14 -9.89 -29.05
CA PRO A 316 15.31 -9.59 -28.24
C PRO A 316 15.19 -8.18 -27.63
N ILE A 317 15.24 -8.11 -26.30
CA ILE A 317 15.35 -6.84 -25.57
C ILE A 317 16.79 -6.71 -25.07
N SER A 318 17.40 -5.58 -25.37
CA SER A 318 18.76 -5.18 -24.98
C SER A 318 18.73 -3.77 -24.40
N GLU A 319 19.86 -3.27 -23.89
CA GLU A 319 20.00 -1.89 -23.39
C GLU A 319 19.55 -0.81 -24.38
N GLY A 320 19.77 -1.03 -25.68
CA GLY A 320 19.39 -0.09 -26.74
C GLY A 320 17.95 -0.25 -27.25
N THR A 321 17.20 -1.25 -26.79
CA THR A 321 15.85 -1.52 -27.29
C THR A 321 14.88 -0.46 -26.79
N SER A 322 14.23 0.26 -27.71
CA SER A 322 13.16 1.19 -27.33
C SER A 322 11.99 0.45 -26.70
N LEU A 323 11.65 0.80 -25.46
CA LEU A 323 10.51 0.22 -24.73
C LEU A 323 9.18 0.92 -25.04
N THR A 324 9.18 1.99 -25.84
CA THR A 324 7.97 2.77 -26.16
C THR A 324 6.83 1.93 -26.77
N PRO A 325 7.07 1.01 -27.73
CA PRO A 325 6.00 0.16 -28.26
C PRO A 325 5.38 -0.75 -27.20
N PHE A 326 6.20 -1.30 -26.30
CA PHE A 326 5.73 -2.16 -25.21
C PHE A 326 4.96 -1.37 -24.16
N LEU A 327 5.43 -0.17 -23.80
CA LEU A 327 4.69 0.73 -22.90
C LEU A 327 3.32 1.10 -23.46
N LYS A 328 3.23 1.45 -24.76
CA LYS A 328 1.94 1.75 -25.41
C LYS A 328 0.99 0.56 -25.34
N ARG A 329 1.50 -0.65 -25.54
CA ARG A 329 0.70 -1.88 -25.45
C ARG A 329 0.31 -2.18 -24.00
N ALA A 330 1.22 -2.03 -23.05
CA ALA A 330 0.98 -2.24 -21.63
C ALA A 330 -0.09 -1.29 -21.07
N LEU A 331 -0.09 -0.01 -21.49
CA LEU A 331 -1.11 0.97 -21.10
C LEU A 331 -2.53 0.59 -21.56
N GLN A 332 -2.66 -0.23 -22.61
CA GLN A 332 -3.96 -0.76 -23.06
C GLN A 332 -4.45 -1.93 -22.21
N CYS A 333 -3.57 -2.60 -21.47
CA CYS A 333 -3.93 -3.66 -20.54
C CYS A 333 -4.22 -3.03 -19.19
N ASP A 334 -5.50 -2.87 -18.87
CA ASP A 334 -5.92 -2.51 -17.52
C ASP A 334 -5.65 -3.64 -16.52
N PHE A 335 -6.00 -3.41 -15.27
CA PHE A 335 -5.82 -4.44 -14.26
C PHE A 335 -6.71 -5.67 -14.51
N ASP A 336 -7.90 -5.50 -15.08
CA ASP A 336 -8.80 -6.63 -15.38
C ASP A 336 -8.18 -7.52 -16.49
N CYS A 337 -7.54 -6.90 -17.48
CA CYS A 337 -6.66 -7.56 -18.45
C CYS A 337 -5.50 -8.30 -17.77
N TYR A 338 -4.73 -7.65 -16.88
CA TYR A 338 -3.64 -8.31 -16.14
C TYR A 338 -4.13 -9.51 -15.32
N LEU A 339 -5.24 -9.35 -14.61
CA LEU A 339 -5.86 -10.39 -13.80
C LEU A 339 -6.28 -11.59 -14.66
N THR A 340 -6.98 -11.32 -15.76
CA THR A 340 -7.52 -12.35 -16.66
C THR A 340 -6.44 -13.07 -17.44
N GLU A 341 -5.47 -12.34 -17.97
CA GLU A 341 -4.45 -12.88 -18.88
C GLU A 341 -3.24 -13.46 -18.13
N GLN A 342 -2.97 -13.04 -16.90
CA GLN A 342 -1.74 -13.41 -16.18
C GLN A 342 -2.00 -14.06 -14.82
N VAL A 343 -2.76 -13.42 -13.93
CA VAL A 343 -2.93 -13.89 -12.54
C VAL A 343 -3.83 -15.12 -12.47
N ILE A 344 -5.03 -15.09 -13.06
CA ILE A 344 -5.99 -16.21 -13.02
C ILE A 344 -5.40 -17.49 -13.64
N PRO A 345 -4.78 -17.46 -14.84
CA PRO A 345 -4.18 -18.66 -15.42
C PRO A 345 -3.07 -19.24 -14.53
N MET A 346 -2.22 -18.37 -13.99
CA MET A 346 -1.15 -18.77 -13.08
C MET A 346 -1.72 -19.41 -11.80
N TRP A 347 -2.74 -18.80 -11.19
CA TRP A 347 -3.34 -19.26 -9.94
C TRP A 347 -4.03 -20.62 -10.13
N ARG A 348 -4.79 -20.79 -11.22
CA ARG A 348 -5.43 -22.06 -11.59
C ARG A 348 -4.45 -23.18 -11.90
N ALA A 349 -3.29 -22.86 -12.46
CA ALA A 349 -2.28 -23.87 -12.74
C ALA A 349 -1.64 -24.44 -11.45
N ARG A 350 -1.79 -23.75 -10.31
CA ARG A 350 -1.13 -24.09 -9.04
C ARG A 350 -2.10 -24.45 -7.91
N THR A 351 -3.39 -24.29 -8.14
CA THR A 351 -4.44 -24.52 -7.14
C THR A 351 -5.63 -25.20 -7.81
N ASP A 352 -6.51 -25.83 -7.02
CA ASP A 352 -7.83 -26.28 -7.50
C ASP A 352 -8.80 -25.07 -7.64
N GLY A 353 -8.32 -23.98 -8.21
CA GLY A 353 -9.01 -22.69 -8.32
C GLY A 353 -10.15 -22.74 -9.34
N GLY A 354 -11.40 -22.64 -8.88
CA GLY A 354 -12.58 -22.73 -9.74
C GLY A 354 -13.04 -21.37 -10.30
N SER A 355 -13.24 -20.38 -9.44
CA SER A 355 -13.94 -19.12 -9.82
C SER A 355 -13.16 -17.86 -9.47
N LEU A 356 -13.46 -16.76 -10.17
CA LEU A 356 -12.96 -15.43 -9.81
C LEU A 356 -13.35 -15.05 -8.38
N LEU A 357 -14.58 -15.38 -7.94
CA LEU A 357 -15.04 -15.12 -6.58
C LEU A 357 -14.16 -15.83 -5.53
N GLN A 358 -13.75 -17.06 -5.81
CA GLN A 358 -12.82 -17.79 -4.94
C GLN A 358 -11.46 -17.11 -4.88
N LEU A 359 -10.91 -16.66 -6.01
CA LEU A 359 -9.65 -15.91 -6.02
C LEU A 359 -9.79 -14.61 -5.21
N VAL A 360 -10.85 -13.83 -5.45
CA VAL A 360 -11.11 -12.58 -4.74
C VAL A 360 -11.17 -12.79 -3.23
N ASP A 361 -11.85 -13.84 -2.76
CA ASP A 361 -11.91 -14.19 -1.34
C ASP A 361 -10.52 -14.52 -0.77
N GLN A 362 -9.74 -15.34 -1.48
CA GLN A 362 -8.41 -15.81 -1.09
C GLN A 362 -7.36 -14.69 -0.99
N VAL A 363 -7.45 -13.66 -1.84
CA VAL A 363 -6.45 -12.57 -1.91
C VAL A 363 -6.87 -11.31 -1.14
N SER A 364 -8.03 -11.34 -0.51
CA SER A 364 -8.58 -10.22 0.27
C SER A 364 -8.38 -10.44 1.77
N LEU A 365 -8.62 -9.42 2.60
CA LEU A 365 -8.61 -9.59 4.06
C LEU A 365 -9.67 -10.60 4.54
N TYR A 366 -10.66 -10.91 3.71
CA TYR A 366 -11.67 -11.95 3.96
C TYR A 366 -11.05 -13.30 4.30
N ALA A 367 -10.01 -13.72 3.57
CA ALA A 367 -9.29 -14.97 3.83
C ALA A 367 -8.68 -15.04 5.24
N LEU A 368 -8.41 -13.89 5.86
CA LEU A 368 -7.77 -13.79 7.17
C LEU A 368 -8.76 -13.41 8.29
N LYS A 369 -10.06 -13.32 8.01
CA LYS A 369 -11.07 -12.80 8.95
C LYS A 369 -10.96 -13.35 10.37
N ASP A 370 -10.94 -14.67 10.54
CA ASP A 370 -10.91 -15.28 11.87
C ASP A 370 -9.58 -15.04 12.60
N TYR A 371 -8.48 -15.02 11.85
CA TYR A 371 -7.16 -14.67 12.37
C TYR A 371 -7.10 -13.22 12.82
N LEU A 372 -7.56 -12.28 11.97
CA LEU A 372 -7.56 -10.85 12.26
C LEU A 372 -8.50 -10.50 13.42
N HIS A 373 -9.62 -11.22 13.55
CA HIS A 373 -10.57 -11.03 14.63
C HIS A 373 -10.02 -11.49 15.99
N SER A 374 -9.36 -12.65 16.03
CA SER A 374 -8.86 -13.23 17.28
C SER A 374 -7.49 -12.71 17.72
N ASN A 375 -6.68 -12.18 16.79
CA ASN A 375 -5.31 -11.76 17.09
C ASN A 375 -5.25 -10.29 17.54
N THR A 376 -4.85 -10.08 18.80
CA THR A 376 -4.78 -8.76 19.43
C THR A 376 -3.57 -7.93 19.02
N LYS A 377 -2.56 -8.53 18.39
CA LYS A 377 -1.31 -7.83 18.01
C LYS A 377 -1.45 -6.95 16.77
N ILE A 378 -2.58 -7.05 16.05
CA ILE A 378 -2.81 -6.39 14.77
C ILE A 378 -3.81 -5.25 14.95
N ALA A 379 -3.46 -4.04 14.52
CA ALA A 379 -4.37 -2.90 14.47
C ALA A 379 -4.48 -2.32 13.06
N VAL A 380 -5.56 -1.57 12.83
CA VAL A 380 -5.82 -0.89 11.55
C VAL A 380 -6.03 0.59 11.80
N MET A 381 -5.43 1.40 10.94
CA MET A 381 -5.74 2.82 10.78
C MET A 381 -6.24 3.05 9.37
N HIS A 382 -7.44 3.63 9.24
CA HIS A 382 -8.12 3.77 7.95
C HIS A 382 -8.91 5.08 7.87
N ASN A 383 -9.21 5.53 6.66
CA ASN A 383 -9.99 6.74 6.42
C ASN A 383 -11.42 6.42 5.97
N ALA A 384 -12.41 7.12 6.52
CA ALA A 384 -13.81 6.91 6.18
C ALA A 384 -14.13 7.29 4.72
N ASP A 385 -13.35 8.21 4.15
CA ASP A 385 -13.46 8.74 2.79
C ASP A 385 -12.47 8.09 1.81
N ASP A 386 -11.84 6.95 2.18
CA ASP A 386 -10.86 6.29 1.32
C ASP A 386 -11.51 5.76 0.02
N VAL A 387 -11.03 6.28 -1.11
CA VAL A 387 -11.59 6.04 -2.46
C VAL A 387 -11.42 4.60 -2.94
N ILE A 388 -10.55 3.81 -2.30
CA ILE A 388 -10.36 2.41 -2.70
C ILE A 388 -11.44 1.49 -2.12
N LEU A 389 -12.15 1.90 -1.07
CA LEU A 389 -13.08 1.00 -0.41
C LEU A 389 -14.35 0.71 -1.22
N GLY A 390 -14.82 -0.53 -1.13
CA GLY A 390 -16.13 -0.96 -1.58
C GLY A 390 -17.21 -0.77 -0.52
N SER A 391 -18.46 -0.90 -0.96
CA SER A 391 -19.60 -0.94 -0.05
C SER A 391 -19.46 -2.11 0.94
N GLY A 392 -19.48 -1.80 2.24
CA GLY A 392 -19.37 -2.79 3.31
C GLY A 392 -17.96 -3.01 3.86
N ASP A 393 -16.91 -2.52 3.20
CA ASP A 393 -15.52 -2.74 3.61
C ASP A 393 -15.21 -2.12 4.98
N LEU A 394 -15.63 -0.87 5.24
CA LEU A 394 -15.52 -0.27 6.58
C LEU A 394 -16.31 -1.06 7.63
N GLY A 395 -17.46 -1.63 7.25
CA GLY A 395 -18.25 -2.49 8.12
C GLY A 395 -17.51 -3.77 8.50
N PHE A 396 -16.82 -4.38 7.52
CA PHE A 396 -15.95 -5.53 7.76
C PHE A 396 -14.80 -5.17 8.71
N LEU A 397 -14.13 -4.04 8.51
CA LEU A 397 -13.05 -3.59 9.40
C LEU A 397 -13.56 -3.39 10.83
N ARG A 398 -14.69 -2.69 11.00
CA ARG A 398 -15.29 -2.45 12.32
C ARG A 398 -15.63 -3.75 13.04
N LYS A 399 -16.23 -4.71 12.34
CA LYS A 399 -16.59 -6.02 12.90
C LYS A 399 -15.38 -6.88 13.23
N THR A 400 -14.31 -6.78 12.44
CA THR A 400 -13.13 -7.63 12.57
C THR A 400 -12.18 -7.11 13.66
N PHE A 401 -11.96 -5.80 13.74
CA PHE A 401 -10.92 -5.23 14.58
C PHE A 401 -11.44 -4.64 15.89
N GLY A 402 -12.71 -4.25 15.99
CA GLY A 402 -13.25 -3.61 17.19
C GLY A 402 -12.43 -2.37 17.57
N ASP A 403 -12.04 -2.26 18.83
CA ASP A 403 -11.17 -1.20 19.38
C ASP A 403 -9.78 -1.09 18.73
N ARG A 404 -9.30 -2.14 18.05
CA ARG A 404 -8.05 -2.12 17.28
C ARG A 404 -8.16 -1.42 15.93
N LEU A 405 -9.34 -0.89 15.58
CA LEU A 405 -9.55 -0.04 14.41
C LEU A 405 -9.67 1.42 14.84
N THR A 406 -8.82 2.27 14.25
CA THR A 406 -9.01 3.72 14.24
C THR A 406 -9.50 4.16 12.86
N VAL A 407 -10.66 4.82 12.82
CA VAL A 407 -11.23 5.41 11.60
C VAL A 407 -11.12 6.92 11.68
N TYR A 408 -10.30 7.51 10.81
CA TYR A 408 -10.24 8.95 10.60
C TYR A 408 -11.34 9.39 9.63
N PRO A 409 -11.96 10.56 9.83
CA PRO A 409 -13.06 11.02 9.00
C PRO A 409 -12.61 11.45 7.60
N TYR A 410 -11.39 11.95 7.47
CA TYR A 410 -10.83 12.49 6.24
C TYR A 410 -9.39 12.04 6.05
N GLY A 411 -8.97 11.95 4.79
CA GLY A 411 -7.59 11.60 4.44
C GLY A 411 -7.46 10.95 3.08
N GLY A 412 -8.59 10.62 2.41
CA GLY A 412 -8.57 9.88 1.16
C GLY A 412 -7.76 8.59 1.29
N HIS A 413 -7.04 8.21 0.24
CA HIS A 413 -6.15 7.06 0.29
C HIS A 413 -4.73 7.49 0.73
N CYS A 414 -4.34 7.14 1.97
CA CYS A 414 -3.02 7.43 2.54
C CYS A 414 -2.62 8.93 2.66
N GLY A 415 -3.52 9.88 2.40
CA GLY A 415 -3.19 11.30 2.36
C GLY A 415 -2.78 11.91 3.71
N ASN A 416 -3.37 11.42 4.79
CA ASN A 416 -3.16 11.88 6.16
C ASN A 416 -2.12 11.06 6.94
N LEU A 417 -1.34 10.18 6.30
CA LEU A 417 -0.35 9.34 7.02
C LEU A 417 0.74 10.16 7.71
N ASN A 418 1.06 11.34 7.16
CA ASN A 418 2.03 12.28 7.72
C ASN A 418 1.38 13.40 8.55
N TYR A 419 0.10 13.27 8.93
CA TYR A 419 -0.53 14.20 9.84
C TYR A 419 -0.09 13.90 11.28
N ARG A 420 0.38 14.91 12.02
CA ARG A 420 0.99 14.74 13.35
C ARG A 420 0.13 13.93 14.32
N VAL A 421 -1.19 14.14 14.33
CA VAL A 421 -2.14 13.38 15.16
C VAL A 421 -2.13 11.89 14.78
N ASN A 422 -2.09 11.58 13.49
CA ASN A 422 -2.06 10.19 13.02
C ASN A 422 -0.72 9.54 13.33
N THR A 423 0.39 10.28 13.19
CA THR A 423 1.73 9.76 13.45
C THR A 423 1.93 9.51 14.94
N ASP A 424 1.39 10.36 15.81
CA ASP A 424 1.39 10.14 17.25
C ASP A 424 0.63 8.86 17.61
N ALA A 425 -0.54 8.62 16.99
CA ALA A 425 -1.27 7.38 17.16
C ALA A 425 -0.48 6.14 16.66
N MET A 426 0.23 6.25 15.53
CA MET A 426 1.09 5.17 15.01
C MET A 426 2.20 4.83 16.00
N LEU A 427 2.89 5.86 16.53
CA LEU A 427 3.97 5.68 17.50
C LEU A 427 3.44 5.09 18.82
N GLU A 428 2.31 5.59 19.31
CA GLU A 428 1.68 5.10 20.53
C GLU A 428 1.31 3.62 20.42
N PHE A 429 0.74 3.21 19.27
CA PHE A 429 0.45 1.80 19.01
C PHE A 429 1.68 0.91 19.18
N PHE A 430 2.87 1.33 18.74
CA PHE A 430 4.07 0.51 18.86
C PHE A 430 4.78 0.59 20.22
N ARG A 431 4.64 1.70 20.96
CA ARG A 431 5.29 1.91 22.27
C ARG A 431 4.80 0.96 23.37
N GLY A 432 3.50 0.66 23.41
CA GLY A 432 2.98 -0.19 24.49
C GLY A 432 1.56 0.11 24.82
#